data_AF-R5PGX0-F1
#
_entry.id   AF-R5PGX0-F1
#
_cell.length_a   1.000
_cell.length_b   1.000
_cell.length_c   1.000
_cell.angle_alpha   90.00
_cell.angle_beta   90.00
_cell.angle_gamma   90.00
#
_symmetry.space_group_name_H-M   'P 1'
#
loop_
_entity.id
_entity.type
_entity.pdbx_description
1 polymer ?
#
loop_
_entity_poly.entity_id
_entity_poly.type
_entity_poly.pdbx_seq_one_letter_code
_entity_poly.pdbx_strand_id
1 'polypeptide(L)' 'MAITGNGSASKEQVAGMLMRLLHLKEDEMPKFMDATDALGAAYCHFMQMGKPVADTHYRGWKDFVARNQSRVKNDE' A
#
# COMPACT_ATOMS: atom_id res chain seq x y z
N MET A 1 2.88 0.31 4.86
CA MET A 1 1.58 0.38 4.14
C MET A 1 0.53 -0.14 5.11
N ALA A 2 -0.59 0.55 5.28
CA ALA A 2 -1.72 0.04 6.07
C ALA A 2 -2.83 -0.38 5.10
N ILE A 3 -3.30 -1.62 5.18
CA ILE A 3 -4.37 -2.14 4.31
C ILE A 3 -5.61 -1.24 4.41
N THR A 4 -6.01 -0.89 5.63
CA THR A 4 -7.19 -0.07 5.95
C THR A 4 -6.97 1.43 5.83
N GLY A 5 -5.78 1.88 5.40
CA GLY A 5 -5.40 3.30 5.41
C GLY A 5 -5.14 3.87 6.81
N ASN A 6 -5.38 3.09 7.88
CA ASN A 6 -5.10 3.45 9.26
C ASN A 6 -4.25 2.35 9.93
N GLY A 7 -3.10 2.72 10.51
CA GLY A 7 -2.21 1.79 11.20
C GLY A 7 -2.77 1.22 12.51
N SER A 8 -3.84 1.82 13.07
CA SER A 8 -4.50 1.37 14.30
C SER A 8 -5.81 0.61 14.09
N ALA A 9 -6.07 0.10 12.88
CA ALA A 9 -7.28 -0.67 12.60
C ALA A 9 -7.33 -2.00 13.36
N SER A 10 -8.53 -2.44 13.72
CA SER A 10 -8.74 -3.73 14.39
C SER A 10 -8.54 -4.91 13.43
N LYS A 11 -8.31 -6.11 13.99
CA LYS A 11 -8.11 -7.33 13.21
C LYS A 11 -9.33 -7.69 12.36
N GLU A 12 -10.53 -7.44 12.88
CA GLU A 12 -11.80 -7.64 12.19
C GLU A 12 -11.96 -6.67 11.02
N GLN A 13 -11.53 -5.42 11.19
CA GLN A 13 -11.53 -4.43 10.10
C GLN A 13 -10.55 -4.83 8.98
N VAL A 14 -9.38 -5.35 9.34
CA VAL A 14 -8.41 -5.88 8.37
C VAL A 14 -8.99 -7.09 7.64
N ALA A 15 -9.61 -8.03 8.37
CA ALA A 15 -10.26 -9.21 7.80
C ALA A 15 -11.37 -8.85 6.81
N GLY A 16 -12.29 -7.96 7.21
CA GLY A 16 -13.39 -7.52 6.35
C GLY A 16 -12.90 -6.76 5.11
N MET A 17 -11.79 -6.03 5.21
CA MET A 17 -11.18 -5.40 4.05
C MET A 17 -10.54 -6.42 3.11
N LEU A 18 -9.81 -7.41 3.64
CA LEU A 18 -9.22 -8.49 2.84
C LEU A 18 -10.28 -9.31 2.11
N MET A 19 -11.41 -9.61 2.75
CA MET A 19 -12.55 -10.28 2.10
C MET A 19 -13.03 -9.52 0.86
N ARG A 20 -13.23 -8.20 0.98
CA ARG A 20 -13.70 -7.38 -0.14
C ARG A 20 -12.67 -7.27 -1.25
N LEU A 21 -11.39 -7.12 -0.91
CA LEU A 21 -10.31 -6.95 -1.88
C LEU A 21 -10.02 -8.23 -2.66
N LEU A 22 -10.09 -9.38 -1.99
CA LEU A 22 -9.77 -10.69 -2.57
C LEU A 22 -11.03 -11.47 -2.99
N HIS A 23 -12.21 -10.87 -2.84
CA HIS A 23 -13.52 -11.49 -3.08
C HIS A 23 -13.71 -12.83 -2.36
N LEU A 24 -13.20 -12.93 -1.13
CA LEU A 24 -13.33 -14.12 -0.30
C LEU A 24 -14.69 -14.15 0.38
N LYS A 25 -15.29 -15.33 0.42
CA LYS A 25 -16.46 -15.60 1.24
C LYS A 25 -16.05 -15.82 2.70
N GLU A 26 -17.04 -15.76 3.59
CA GLU A 26 -16.82 -15.84 5.03
C GLU A 26 -16.25 -17.19 5.48
N ASP A 27 -16.60 -18.27 4.76
CA ASP A 27 -16.09 -19.62 4.97
C ASP A 27 -14.66 -19.83 4.44
N GLU A 28 -14.21 -18.97 3.52
CA GLU A 28 -12.85 -18.98 2.95
C GLU A 28 -11.87 -18.14 3.79
N MET A 29 -12.37 -17.32 4.72
CA MET A 29 -11.52 -16.52 5.57
C MET A 29 -10.77 -17.36 6.60
N PRO A 30 -9.49 -17.05 6.86
CA PRO A 30 -8.73 -17.74 7.88
C PRO A 30 -9.42 -17.59 9.26
N LYS A 31 -9.74 -18.72 9.89
CA LYS A 31 -10.30 -18.74 11.25
C LYS A 31 -9.33 -18.20 12.30
N PHE A 32 -8.03 -18.36 12.06
CA PHE A 32 -6.98 -17.86 12.94
C PHE A 32 -6.54 -16.48 12.47
N MET A 33 -6.55 -15.53 13.39
CA MET A 33 -6.23 -14.13 13.06
C MET A 33 -4.79 -13.94 12.58
N ASP A 34 -3.85 -14.79 13.01
CA ASP A 34 -2.46 -14.73 12.53
C ASP A 34 -2.34 -15.09 11.04
N ALA A 35 -3.21 -15.99 10.55
CA ALA A 35 -3.26 -16.32 9.13
C ALA A 35 -3.86 -15.18 8.30
N THR A 36 -4.83 -14.43 8.85
CA THR A 36 -5.32 -13.18 8.26
C THR A 36 -4.24 -12.11 8.19
N ASP A 37 -3.42 -11.98 9.25
CA ASP A 37 -2.28 -11.06 9.28
C ASP A 37 -1.23 -11.44 8.22
N ALA A 38 -0.93 -12.74 8.07
CA ALA A 38 -0.03 -13.25 7.03
C ALA A 38 -0.55 -12.96 5.61
N LEU A 39 -1.85 -13.16 5.37
CA LEU A 39 -2.51 -12.79 4.11
C LEU A 39 -2.42 -11.29 3.83
N GLY A 40 -2.64 -10.47 4.86
CA GLY A 40 -2.49 -9.02 4.78
C GLY A 40 -1.07 -8.58 4.43
N ALA A 41 -0.06 -9.20 5.03
CA ALA A 41 1.34 -8.94 4.72
C ALA A 41 1.68 -9.32 3.27
N ALA A 42 1.23 -10.49 2.81
CA ALA A 42 1.41 -10.95 1.43
C ALA A 42 0.77 -9.98 0.42
N TYR A 43 -0.46 -9.53 0.68
CA TYR A 43 -1.15 -8.56 -0.17
C TYR A 43 -0.44 -7.20 -0.20
N CYS A 44 0.04 -6.71 0.94
CA CYS A 44 0.84 -5.48 0.99
C CYS A 44 2.10 -5.59 0.13
N HIS A 45 2.78 -6.74 0.19
CA HIS A 45 3.98 -6.98 -0.60
C HIS A 45 3.66 -7.05 -2.10
N PHE A 46 2.61 -7.77 -2.48
CA PHE A 46 2.10 -7.82 -3.85
C PHE A 46 1.83 -6.41 -4.43
N MET A 47 1.16 -5.52 -3.67
CA MET A 47 0.91 -4.13 -4.09
C MET A 47 2.19 -3.29 -4.26
N GLN A 48 3.31 -3.70 -3.65
CA GLN A 48 4.60 -3.02 -3.77
C GLN A 48 5.43 -3.55 -4.93
N MET A 49 5.26 -4.82 -5.33
CA MET A 49 6.00 -5.44 -6.43
C MET A 49 5.83 -4.73 -7.78
N GLY A 50 4.65 -4.15 -8.05
CA GLY A 50 4.35 -3.46 -9.32
C GLY A 50 4.79 -1.99 -9.37
N LYS A 51 5.42 -1.45 -8.32
CA LYS A 51 5.83 -0.05 -8.28
C LYS A 51 7.28 0.08 -8.74
N PRO A 52 7.59 0.94 -9.74
CA PRO A 52 8.98 1.29 -10.03
C PRO A 52 9.64 1.79 -8.74
N VAL A 53 10.68 1.12 -8.29
CA VAL A 53 11.50 1.61 -7.19
C VAL A 53 12.24 2.82 -7.73
N ALA A 54 11.76 4.01 -7.40
CA ALA A 54 12.49 5.23 -7.70
C ALA A 54 13.63 5.34 -6.70
N ASP A 55 14.88 5.25 -7.18
CA ASP A 55 16.07 5.48 -6.35
C ASP A 55 16.08 6.89 -5.73
N THR A 56 15.39 7.83 -6.38
CA THR A 56 15.31 9.23 -5.94
C THR A 56 14.18 9.43 -4.94
N HIS A 57 14.53 9.43 -3.65
CA HIS A 57 13.60 9.80 -2.58
C HIS A 57 13.55 11.32 -2.41
N TYR A 58 12.39 11.93 -2.67
CA TYR A 58 12.18 13.36 -2.45
C TYR A 58 11.63 13.62 -1.04
N ARG A 59 12.08 14.70 -0.39
CA ARG A 59 11.60 15.08 0.96
C ARG A 59 10.32 15.95 0.94
N GLY A 60 9.72 16.12 -0.22
CA GLY A 60 8.50 16.91 -0.42
C GLY A 60 8.48 17.61 -1.77
N TRP A 61 7.40 18.34 -2.05
CA TRP A 61 7.19 18.98 -3.35
C TRP A 61 8.31 19.98 -3.71
N LYS A 62 8.79 20.76 -2.74
CA LYS A 62 9.86 21.74 -2.96
C LYS A 62 11.18 21.09 -3.41
N ASP A 63 11.57 19.99 -2.78
CA ASP A 63 12.79 19.23 -3.11
C ASP A 63 12.63 18.53 -4.47
N PHE A 64 11.43 18.02 -4.78
CA PHE A 64 11.11 17.50 -6.11
C PHE A 64 11.29 18.55 -7.21
N VAL A 65 10.66 19.72 -7.06
CA VAL A 65 10.75 20.83 -8.03
C VAL A 65 12.19 21.30 -8.21
N ALA A 66 12.95 21.45 -7.11
CA ALA A 66 14.34 21.88 -7.17
C ALA A 66 15.25 20.89 -7.92
N ARG A 67 15.00 19.57 -7.77
CA ARG A 67 15.79 18.52 -8.43
C ARG A 67 15.33 18.19 -9.87
N ASN A 68 14.18 18.70 -10.28
CA ASN A 68 13.57 18.43 -11.58
C ASN A 68 13.28 19.73 -12.33
N GLN A 69 14.15 20.74 -12.25
CA GLN A 69 13.90 22.04 -12.89
C GLN A 69 13.66 21.95 -14.40
N SER A 70 14.32 21.01 -15.09
CA SER A 70 14.13 20.74 -16.51
C SER A 70 12.74 20.19 -16.87
N ARG A 71 11.99 19.67 -15.90
CA ARG A 71 10.60 19.21 -16.08
C ARG A 71 9.58 20.30 -15.77
N VAL A 72 10.01 21.36 -15.09
CA VAL A 72 9.14 22.43 -14.56
C VAL A 72 9.28 23.70 -15.37
N LYS A 73 10.46 23.97 -15.93
CA LYS A 73 10.63 25.00 -16.95
C LYS A 73 10.35 24.38 -18.32
N ASN A 74 9.28 24.84 -18.97
CA ASN A 74 9.19 24.73 -20.42
C ASN A 74 10.28 25.66 -20.97
N ASP A 75 11.32 25.11 -21.58
CA ASP A 75 12.20 25.88 -22.43
C ASP A 75 11.42 26.21 -23.72
N GLU A 76 10.89 27.43 -23.79
CA GLU A 76 10.69 28.18 -25.05
C GLU A 76 11.93 29.02 -25.35
#